data_AF-A0A0C3C059-F1
#
_entry.id   AF-A0A0C3C059-F1
#
_cell.length_a   1.000
_cell.length_b   1.000
_cell.length_c   1.000
_cell.angle_alpha   90.00
_cell.angle_beta   90.00
_cell.angle_gamma   90.00
#
_symmetry.space_group_name_H-M   'P 1'
#
loop_
_entity.id
_entity.type
_entity.pdbx_description
1 polymer ?
#
loop_
_entity_poly.entity_id
_entity_poly.type
_entity_poly.pdbx_seq_one_letter_code
_entity_poly.pdbx_strand_id
1 'polypeptide(L)'
;MAKIDVCVMERSGTGAKYLLLVQEERHLPSEDDPEPQLIAEAIAAFYENNRARKAARLQKLQSRTFAGITMVGTAPTFYKIPVTDEIIISLATSQYPPKVTTVENSFPERLANDGMKPLVNRQFLN
;
A
#
# COMPACT_ATOMS: atom_id res chain seq x y z
N MET A 1 2.97 6.53 -15.64
CA MET A 1 1.86 6.85 -14.72
C MET A 1 1.72 5.66 -13.78
N ALA A 2 1.92 5.85 -12.48
CA ALA A 2 1.74 4.77 -11.49
C ALA A 2 0.25 4.35 -11.45
N LYS A 3 -0.02 3.05 -11.49
CA LYS A 3 -1.37 2.48 -11.54
C LYS A 3 -1.43 1.34 -10.53
N ILE A 4 -2.24 1.54 -9.49
CA ILE A 4 -2.50 0.51 -8.48
C ILE A 4 -3.13 -0.71 -9.15
N ASP A 5 -2.68 -1.89 -8.76
CA ASP A 5 -3.16 -3.11 -9.36
C ASP A 5 -4.42 -3.66 -8.73
N VAL A 6 -4.42 -3.74 -7.41
CA VAL A 6 -5.60 -4.07 -6.62
C VAL A 6 -5.60 -3.19 -5.37
N CYS A 7 -6.78 -2.69 -4.98
CA CYS A 7 -6.93 -2.01 -3.69
C CYS A 7 -8.19 -2.45 -2.96
N VAL A 8 -8.13 -2.38 -1.62
CA VAL A 8 -9.32 -2.50 -0.78
C VAL A 8 -9.72 -1.10 -0.37
N MET A 9 -11.00 -0.79 -0.60
CA MET A 9 -11.60 0.48 -0.22
C MET A 9 -12.75 0.24 0.75
N GLU A 10 -12.79 0.99 1.85
CA GLU A 10 -13.97 1.10 2.70
C GLU A 10 -14.94 2.09 2.04
N ARG A 11 -16.14 1.63 1.69
CA ARG A 11 -17.24 2.51 1.32
C ARG A 11 -18.05 2.84 2.56
N SER A 12 -17.99 4.09 3.00
CA SER A 12 -18.91 4.65 4.00
C SER A 12 -19.69 5.78 3.34
N GLY A 13 -20.88 6.14 3.84
CA GLY A 13 -21.85 7.03 3.18
C GLY A 13 -21.38 8.42 2.73
N THR A 14 -20.12 8.79 2.99
CA THR A 14 -19.47 10.03 2.57
C THR A 14 -18.31 9.85 1.57
N GLY A 15 -17.97 8.62 1.17
CA GLY A 15 -16.95 8.35 0.14
C GLY A 15 -16.25 6.99 0.28
N ALA A 16 -15.41 6.67 -0.70
CA ALA A 16 -14.50 5.52 -0.66
C ALA A 16 -13.18 5.93 0.00
N LYS A 17 -12.69 5.12 0.95
CA LYS A 17 -11.38 5.30 1.61
C LYS A 17 -10.47 4.14 1.26
N TYR A 18 -9.30 4.43 0.72
CA TYR A 18 -8.27 3.41 0.49
C TYR A 18 -7.74 2.85 1.83
N LEU A 19 -7.62 1.53 1.92
CA LEU A 19 -7.17 0.78 3.10
C LEU A 19 -5.94 -0.09 2.80
N LEU A 20 -6.00 -0.86 1.72
CA LEU A 20 -4.96 -1.78 1.27
C LEU A 20 -4.58 -1.44 -0.16
N LEU A 21 -3.28 -1.43 -0.43
CA LEU A 21 -2.71 -1.27 -1.76
C LEU A 21 -1.92 -2.52 -2.10
N VAL A 22 -2.13 -3.05 -3.29
CA VAL A 22 -1.44 -4.24 -3.79
C VAL A 22 -0.84 -3.88 -5.14
N GLN A 23 0.46 -4.12 -5.25
CA GLN A 23 1.22 -4.00 -6.48
C GLN A 23 1.66 -5.39 -6.93
N GLU A 24 1.25 -5.77 -8.14
CA GLU A 24 1.76 -6.93 -8.85
C GLU A 24 2.87 -6.46 -9.81
N GLU A 25 3.90 -7.28 -9.98
CA GLU A 25 4.92 -7.05 -10.99
C GLU A 25 4.31 -7.25 -12.38
N ARG A 26 3.81 -6.18 -13.00
CA ARG A 26 3.20 -6.24 -14.32
C ARG A 26 4.24 -6.06 -15.42
N HIS A 27 4.63 -7.22 -15.94
CA HIS A 27 5.24 -7.47 -17.24
C HIS A 27 6.75 -7.19 -17.34
N LEU A 28 7.46 -8.31 -17.60
CA LEU A 28 8.88 -8.49 -17.90
C LEU A 28 9.77 -8.53 -16.65
N PRO A 29 10.86 -9.32 -16.67
CA PRO A 29 11.84 -9.34 -15.58
C PRO A 29 12.65 -8.05 -15.68
N SER A 30 12.06 -6.90 -15.32
CA SER A 30 12.88 -5.77 -14.92
C SER A 30 13.18 -5.97 -13.44
N GLU A 31 14.44 -5.89 -13.08
CA GLU A 31 14.95 -5.92 -11.69
C GLU A 31 14.50 -4.70 -10.88
N ASP A 32 13.35 -4.11 -11.22
CA ASP A 32 12.86 -2.89 -10.60
C ASP A 32 12.14 -3.28 -9.30
N ASP A 33 12.71 -2.83 -8.19
CA ASP A 33 12.11 -2.95 -6.87
C ASP A 33 10.66 -2.40 -6.90
N PRO A 34 9.63 -3.20 -6.56
CA PRO A 34 8.24 -2.76 -6.56
C PRO A 34 7.90 -1.85 -5.36
N GLU A 35 8.79 -1.78 -4.35
CA GLU A 35 8.57 -1.00 -3.12
C GLU A 35 8.39 0.52 -3.37
N PRO A 36 9.25 1.21 -4.15
CA PRO A 36 9.06 2.62 -4.49
C PRO A 36 7.68 2.96 -5.07
N GLN A 37 7.16 2.12 -5.98
CA GLN A 37 5.84 2.34 -6.57
C GLN A 37 4.74 2.19 -5.51
N LEU A 38 4.80 1.14 -4.69
CA LEU A 38 3.83 0.91 -3.62
C LEU A 38 3.81 2.07 -2.61
N ILE A 39 4.98 2.61 -2.25
CA ILE A 39 5.08 3.79 -1.37
C ILE A 39 4.45 5.02 -2.03
N ALA A 40 4.74 5.27 -3.32
CA ALA A 40 4.14 6.38 -4.05
C ALA A 40 2.60 6.28 -4.10
N GLU A 41 2.08 5.07 -4.26
CA GLU A 41 0.64 4.82 -4.24
C GLU A 41 0.02 5.04 -2.87
N ALA A 42 0.71 4.70 -1.78
CA ALA A 42 0.26 5.02 -0.41
C ALA A 42 0.16 6.53 -0.18
N ILE A 43 1.13 7.30 -0.68
CA ILE A 43 1.11 8.77 -0.64
C ILE A 43 -0.07 9.32 -1.44
N ALA A 44 -0.28 8.82 -2.67
CA ALA A 44 -1.42 9.21 -3.49
C ALA A 44 -2.76 8.89 -2.81
N ALA A 45 -2.91 7.67 -2.27
CA ALA A 45 -4.10 7.24 -1.55
C ALA A 45 -4.39 8.12 -0.33
N PHE A 46 -3.37 8.57 0.39
CA PHE A 46 -3.52 9.53 1.49
C PHE A 46 -4.06 10.88 1.01
N TYR A 47 -3.48 11.42 -0.06
CA TYR A 47 -3.94 12.66 -0.69
C TYR A 47 -5.40 12.57 -1.14
N GLU A 48 -5.75 11.49 -1.86
CA GLU A 48 -7.10 11.22 -2.35
C GLU A 48 -8.13 11.13 -1.20
N ASN A 49 -7.79 10.38 -0.15
CA ASN A 49 -8.62 10.25 1.05
C ASN A 49 -8.90 11.62 1.68
N ASN A 50 -7.89 12.47 1.79
CA ASN A 50 -8.02 13.80 2.35
C ASN A 50 -8.82 14.75 1.43
N ARG A 51 -8.68 14.62 0.10
CA ARG A 51 -9.52 15.37 -0.84
C ARG A 51 -11.00 14.98 -0.70
N ALA A 52 -11.30 13.68 -0.62
CA ALA A 52 -12.66 13.18 -0.44
C ALA A 52 -13.26 13.66 0.89
N ARG A 53 -12.48 13.60 1.99
CA ARG A 53 -12.90 14.14 3.30
C ARG A 53 -13.22 15.64 3.24
N LYS A 54 -12.39 16.43 2.56
CA LYS A 54 -12.63 17.86 2.36
C LYS A 54 -13.94 18.11 1.61
N ALA A 55 -14.22 17.34 0.54
CA ALA A 55 -15.47 17.43 -0.19
C ALA A 55 -16.69 17.08 0.68
N ALA A 56 -16.54 16.12 1.59
CA ALA A 56 -17.54 15.75 2.58
C ALA A 56 -17.58 16.68 3.82
N ARG A 57 -16.84 17.79 3.83
CA ARG A 57 -16.71 18.73 4.97
C ARG A 57 -16.23 18.06 6.27
N LEU A 58 -15.48 16.97 6.16
CA LEU A 58 -14.83 16.30 7.27
C LEU A 58 -13.42 16.86 7.50
N GLN A 59 -12.96 16.80 8.75
CA GLN A 59 -11.59 17.20 9.09
C GLN A 59 -10.56 16.34 8.35
N LYS A 60 -9.51 16.97 7.83
CA LYS A 60 -8.37 16.31 7.19
C LYS A 60 -7.66 15.36 8.17
N LEU A 61 -7.25 14.19 7.69
CA LEU A 61 -6.34 13.30 8.42
C LEU A 61 -4.94 13.88 8.41
N GLN A 62 -4.32 13.97 9.59
CA GLN A 62 -2.92 14.40 9.73
C GLN A 62 -1.93 13.27 9.43
N SER A 63 -2.33 12.03 9.65
CA SER A 63 -1.54 10.85 9.35
C SER A 63 -2.43 9.63 9.12
N ARG A 64 -1.88 8.63 8.43
CA ARG A 64 -2.50 7.32 8.26
C ARG A 64 -1.43 6.30 7.89
N THR A 65 -1.50 5.11 8.49
CA THR A 65 -0.71 3.96 8.05
C THR A 65 -1.53 3.13 7.06
N PHE A 66 -0.93 2.85 5.90
CA PHE A 66 -1.50 1.96 4.89
C PHE A 66 -0.85 0.58 5.01
N ALA A 67 -1.66 -0.46 4.80
CA ALA A 67 -1.13 -1.77 4.50
C ALA A 67 -0.79 -1.82 3.01
N GLY A 68 0.37 -2.38 2.69
CA GLY A 68 0.83 -2.56 1.31
C GLY A 68 1.27 -4.00 1.07
N ILE A 69 1.14 -4.47 -0.16
CA ILE A 69 1.65 -5.78 -0.58
C ILE A 69 2.35 -5.59 -1.93
N THR A 70 3.58 -6.08 -2.05
CA THR A 70 4.20 -6.34 -3.35
C THR A 70 4.24 -7.84 -3.61
N MET A 71 4.20 -8.23 -4.89
CA MET A 71 4.33 -9.61 -5.32
C MET A 71 5.45 -9.70 -6.35
N VAL A 72 6.51 -10.47 -6.03
CA VAL A 72 7.56 -10.86 -6.99
C VAL A 72 7.41 -12.36 -7.24
N GLY A 73 7.06 -12.73 -8.48
CA GLY A 73 6.57 -14.07 -8.78
C GLY A 73 5.36 -14.44 -7.90
N THR A 74 5.48 -15.47 -7.06
CA THR A 74 4.42 -15.89 -6.11
C THR A 74 4.70 -15.49 -4.67
N ALA A 75 5.78 -14.75 -4.41
CA ALA A 75 6.21 -14.41 -3.06
C ALA A 75 5.68 -13.01 -2.68
N PRO A 76 4.78 -12.90 -1.68
CA PRO A 76 4.33 -11.62 -1.18
C PRO A 76 5.35 -11.01 -0.22
N THR A 77 5.59 -9.71 -0.34
CA THR A 77 6.17 -8.89 0.74
C THR A 77 5.10 -7.97 1.29
N PHE A 78 4.93 -7.95 2.60
CA PHE A 78 3.92 -7.13 3.28
C PHE A 78 4.55 -5.88 3.87
N TYR A 79 3.82 -4.77 3.82
CA TYR A 79 4.31 -3.46 4.23
C TYR A 79 3.35 -2.74 5.17
N LYS A 80 3.92 -2.00 6.12
CA LYS A 80 3.24 -0.91 6.83
C LYS A 80 3.85 0.42 6.41
N ILE A 81 3.05 1.25 5.76
CA ILE A 81 3.50 2.49 5.13
C ILE A 81 2.84 3.66 5.88
N PRO A 82 3.51 4.26 6.88
CA PRO A 82 3.02 5.46 7.53
C PRO A 82 3.13 6.65 6.57
N VAL A 83 2.02 7.35 6.33
CA VAL A 83 1.98 8.58 5.54
C VAL A 83 1.45 9.71 6.41
N THR A 84 2.12 10.85 6.39
CA THR A 84 1.73 12.05 7.13
C THR A 84 1.43 13.20 6.18
N ASP A 85 0.72 14.20 6.68
CA ASP A 85 0.46 15.41 5.93
C ASP A 85 1.71 16.23 5.62
N GLU A 86 2.73 16.12 6.49
CA GLU A 86 4.04 16.75 6.26
C GLU A 86 4.67 16.25 4.97
N ILE A 87 4.58 14.95 4.65
CA ILE A 87 5.08 14.39 3.38
C ILE A 87 4.38 15.07 2.20
N ILE A 88 3.06 15.26 2.26
CA ILE A 88 2.29 15.91 1.18
C ILE A 88 2.69 17.37 1.03
N ILE A 89 2.84 18.09 2.14
CA ILE A 89 3.25 19.49 2.14
C ILE A 89 4.64 19.64 1.55
N SER A 90 5.60 18.83 1.99
CA SER A 90 6.97 18.83 1.48
C SER A 90 7.05 18.53 -0.01
N LEU A 91 6.26 17.55 -0.50
CA LEU A 91 6.16 17.28 -1.94
C LEU A 91 5.59 18.47 -2.71
N ALA A 92 4.54 19.12 -2.19
CA ALA A 92 3.92 20.28 -2.83
C ALA A 92 4.84 21.51 -2.87
N THR A 93 5.72 21.68 -1.87
CA THR A 93 6.68 22.78 -1.81
C THR A 93 8.04 22.44 -2.42
N SER A 94 8.19 21.24 -3.00
CA SER A 94 9.47 20.72 -3.51
C SER A 94 10.59 20.74 -2.46
N GLN A 95 10.24 20.46 -1.21
CA GLN A 95 11.16 20.36 -0.08
C GLN A 95 11.29 18.91 0.39
N TYR A 96 12.40 18.61 1.07
CA TYR A 96 12.53 17.32 1.75
C TYR A 96 11.71 17.31 3.05
N PRO A 97 11.03 16.21 3.40
CA PRO A 97 10.32 16.10 4.67
C PRO A 97 11.29 16.24 5.85
N PRO A 98 10.99 17.07 6.87
CA PRO A 98 11.87 17.26 8.01
C PRO A 98 12.00 16.00 8.87
N LYS A 99 11.02 15.10 8.79
CA LYS A 99 10.97 13.84 9.54
C LYS A 99 11.13 12.65 8.60
N VAL A 100 12.11 11.81 8.91
CA VAL A 100 12.27 10.51 8.24
C VAL A 100 11.07 9.63 8.53
N THR A 101 10.56 8.98 7.49
CA THR A 101 9.45 8.04 7.56
C THR A 101 10.00 6.63 7.39
N THR A 102 9.80 5.78 8.41
CA THR A 102 10.24 4.37 8.37
C THR A 102 9.09 3.51 7.84
N VAL A 103 9.35 2.80 6.75
CA VAL A 103 8.45 1.77 6.22
C VAL A 103 8.90 0.43 6.80
N GLU A 104 7.98 -0.29 7.44
CA GLU A 104 8.24 -1.65 7.91
C GLU A 104 7.82 -2.64 6.84
N ASN A 105 8.65 -3.63 6.57
CA ASN A 105 8.32 -4.75 5.70
C ASN A 105 8.43 -6.09 6.44
N SER A 106 7.70 -7.09 5.96
CA SER A 106 7.83 -8.46 6.42
C SER A 106 7.72 -9.42 5.24
N PHE A 107 8.67 -10.34 5.19
CA PHE A 107 8.72 -11.41 4.20
C PHE A 107 8.46 -12.75 4.89
N PRO A 108 7.41 -13.50 4.51
CA PRO A 108 7.18 -14.83 5.04
C PRO A 108 8.19 -15.82 4.44
N GLU A 109 9.27 -16.12 5.18
CA GLU A 109 10.34 -17.07 4.78
C GLU A 109 9.81 -18.42 4.24
N ARG A 110 8.62 -18.86 4.69
CA ARG A 110 8.05 -20.17 4.36
C ARG A 110 7.42 -20.29 2.97
N LEU A 111 7.09 -19.17 2.29
CA LEU A 111 6.42 -19.24 0.98
C LEU A 111 7.39 -19.51 -0.18
N ALA A 112 8.68 -19.19 -0.01
CA ALA A 112 9.69 -19.39 -1.06
C ALA A 112 9.97 -20.88 -1.36
N ASN A 113 9.81 -21.77 -0.37
CA ASN A 113 10.23 -23.17 -0.48
C ASN A 113 9.08 -24.17 -0.69
N ASP A 114 7.86 -23.83 -0.27
CA ASP A 114 6.72 -24.78 -0.28
C ASP A 114 5.65 -24.47 -1.35
N GLY A 115 5.72 -23.30 -2.01
CA GLY A 115 4.65 -22.83 -2.90
C GLY A 115 3.27 -22.75 -2.22
N MET A 116 2.20 -22.61 -3.01
CA MET A 116 0.84 -22.80 -2.48
C MET A 116 0.62 -24.29 -2.21
N LYS A 117 0.34 -24.65 -0.96
CA LYS A 117 -0.04 -26.03 -0.62
C LYS A 117 -1.22 -26.48 -1.49
N PRO A 118 -1.19 -27.71 -2.06
CA PRO A 118 -2.30 -28.24 -2.84
C PRO A 118 -3.62 -28.16 -2.07
N LEU A 119 -4.71 -27.84 -2.78
CA LEU A 119 -6.07 -27.69 -2.23
C LEU A 119 -6.53 -28.88 -1.37
N VAL A 120 -5.94 -30.06 -1.58
CA VAL A 120 -6.23 -31.32 -0.88
C VAL A 120 -5.92 -31.26 0.63
N ASN A 121 -5.01 -30.39 1.07
CA ASN A 121 -4.59 -30.31 2.49
C ASN A 121 -5.53 -29.49 3.40
N ARG A 122 -6.67 -28.98 2.90
CA ARG A 122 -7.68 -28.25 3.71
C ARG A 122 -8.64 -29.13 4.49
N GLN A 123 -8.58 -30.46 4.35
CA GLN A 123 -9.56 -31.37 4.94
C GLN A 123 -9.28 -31.74 6.42
N PHE A 124 -8.22 -31.21 7.04
CA PHE A 124 -7.85 -31.55 8.43
C PHE A 124 -8.03 -30.41 9.44
N LEU A 125 -8.86 -29.41 9.12
CA LEU A 125 -9.29 -28.40 10.10
C LEU A 125 -10.82 -28.49 10.25
N ASN A 126 -11.26 -29.49 11.02
CA ASN A 126 -12.56 -29.52 11.69
C ASN A 126 -12.30 -29.65 13.18
#